data_AF-A0A6P2CXD3-F1
#
_entry.id   AF-A0A6P2CXD3-F1
#
_cell.length_a   1.000
_cell.length_b   1.000
_cell.length_c   1.000
_cell.angle_alpha   90.00
_cell.angle_beta   90.00
_cell.angle_gamma   90.00
#
_symmetry.space_group_name_H-M   'P 1'
#
loop_
_entity.id
_entity.type
_entity.pdbx_description
1 polymer ?
#
loop_
_entity_poly.entity_id
_entity_poly.type
_entity_poly.pdbx_seq_one_letter_code
_entity_poly.pdbx_strand_id
1 'polypeptide(L)'
;MRKKITLMVITLAIVVPIISAITFPVVTQWWDAPPDLPREPDEVILFSVQFDESGEGPKAGDNREQLYKYSVLGRVAITDPERRREIVSAVQRDIRAGAPAQARCFYPRHIVRVVKDGTTIDTVICYECHNFKVHVNGGFHRGLTRAIGSESRPLLNQILADAGVPLAP
;
A
#
# COMPACT_ATOMS: atom_id res chain seq x y z
N MET A 1 47.26 -61.46 38.69
CA MET A 1 48.52 -60.69 38.52
C MET A 1 48.25 -59.44 37.69
N ARG A 2 48.89 -58.34 38.08
CA ARG A 2 48.76 -56.97 37.56
C ARG A 2 48.92 -56.88 36.03
N LYS A 3 48.14 -56.00 35.37
CA LYS A 3 48.64 -54.69 34.92
C LYS A 3 47.49 -53.85 34.32
N LYS A 4 47.32 -52.67 34.92
CA LYS A 4 46.51 -51.56 34.42
C LYS A 4 47.22 -50.98 33.18
N ILE A 5 46.50 -50.70 32.10
CA ILE A 5 46.97 -49.79 31.05
C ILE A 5 45.88 -48.75 30.76
N THR A 6 46.38 -47.54 30.75
CA THR A 6 45.81 -46.20 30.87
C THR A 6 44.83 -45.81 29.76
N LEU A 7 43.79 -45.10 30.22
CA LEU A 7 42.81 -44.32 29.49
C LEU A 7 43.48 -43.20 28.66
N MET A 8 43.13 -43.05 27.39
CA MET A 8 43.33 -41.79 26.65
C MET A 8 42.06 -41.49 25.84
N VAL A 9 41.10 -40.85 26.52
CA VAL A 9 39.90 -40.27 25.89
C VAL A 9 40.35 -38.96 25.25
N ILE A 10 40.50 -38.96 23.92
CA ILE A 10 40.60 -37.72 23.15
C ILE A 10 39.17 -37.29 22.86
N THR A 11 38.69 -36.33 23.64
CA THR A 11 37.40 -35.65 23.44
C THR A 11 37.45 -34.90 22.11
N LEU A 12 36.79 -35.44 21.10
CA LEU A 12 36.47 -34.74 19.87
C LEU A 12 35.45 -33.65 20.22
N ALA A 13 35.90 -32.40 20.34
CA ALA A 13 35.02 -31.25 20.50
C ALA A 13 34.20 -31.07 19.22
N ILE A 14 32.99 -31.61 19.20
CA ILE A 14 31.99 -31.32 18.18
C ILE A 14 31.52 -29.89 18.43
N VAL A 15 32.11 -28.94 17.72
CA VAL A 15 31.56 -27.60 17.57
C VAL A 15 30.30 -27.75 16.72
N VAL A 16 29.14 -27.80 17.36
CA VAL A 16 27.84 -27.69 16.69
C VAL A 16 27.69 -26.22 16.28
N PRO A 17 27.67 -25.86 14.99
CA PRO A 17 27.28 -24.51 14.60
C PRO A 17 25.81 -24.36 14.96
N ILE A 18 25.53 -23.47 15.91
CA ILE A 18 24.18 -23.01 16.22
C ILE A 18 23.63 -22.39 14.94
N ILE A 19 22.71 -23.14 14.31
CA ILE A 19 21.93 -22.72 13.16
C ILE A 19 21.12 -21.50 13.60
N SER A 20 21.67 -20.31 13.36
CA SER A 20 20.88 -19.08 13.40
C SER A 20 20.12 -19.01 12.10
N ALA A 21 19.00 -19.73 12.04
CA ALA A 21 18.02 -19.63 10.98
C ALA A 21 17.34 -18.25 11.05
N ILE A 22 18.05 -17.21 10.63
CA ILE A 22 17.42 -15.97 10.18
C ILE A 22 17.26 -16.13 8.67
N THR A 23 16.27 -16.92 8.28
CA THR A 23 15.78 -16.91 6.90
C THR A 23 15.08 -15.58 6.70
N PHE A 24 15.85 -14.55 6.35
CA PHE A 24 15.31 -13.29 5.86
C PHE A 24 14.51 -13.59 4.59
N PRO A 25 13.17 -13.44 4.57
CA PRO A 25 12.40 -13.54 3.34
C PRO A 25 12.52 -12.21 2.57
N VAL A 26 13.74 -11.71 2.36
CA VAL A 26 13.98 -10.38 1.76
C VAL A 26 13.97 -10.44 0.23
N VAL A 27 14.06 -11.65 -0.35
CA VAL A 27 14.19 -11.82 -1.81
C VAL A 27 12.83 -12.02 -2.51
N THR A 28 11.77 -12.44 -1.83
CA THR A 28 10.46 -12.72 -2.46
C THR A 28 9.54 -11.50 -2.57
N GLN A 29 9.75 -10.47 -1.73
CA GLN A 29 8.82 -9.34 -1.58
C GLN A 29 8.75 -8.39 -2.81
N TRP A 30 9.58 -8.62 -3.83
CA TRP A 30 9.73 -7.72 -4.99
C TRP A 30 8.84 -8.09 -6.17
N TRP A 31 8.20 -9.26 -6.14
CA TRP A 31 7.32 -9.75 -7.22
C TRP A 31 5.88 -9.99 -6.83
N ASP A 32 5.54 -9.76 -5.56
CA ASP A 32 4.18 -9.96 -5.09
C ASP A 32 3.23 -8.96 -5.74
N ALA A 33 2.03 -9.42 -6.10
CA ALA A 33 0.94 -8.53 -6.46
C ALA A 33 0.63 -7.58 -5.29
N PRO A 34 0.08 -6.38 -5.54
CA PRO A 34 -0.39 -5.54 -4.45
C PRO A 34 -1.43 -6.31 -3.62
N PRO A 35 -1.45 -6.14 -2.29
CA PRO A 35 -2.42 -6.80 -1.44
C PRO A 35 -3.84 -6.39 -1.84
N ASP A 36 -4.78 -7.34 -1.74
CA ASP A 36 -6.20 -7.03 -1.89
C ASP A 36 -6.67 -6.09 -0.77
N LEU A 37 -7.62 -5.21 -1.10
CA LEU A 37 -8.25 -4.40 -0.09
C LEU A 37 -9.18 -5.27 0.79
N PRO A 38 -9.11 -5.13 2.13
CA PRO A 38 -9.91 -5.92 3.04
C PRO A 38 -11.40 -5.61 2.86
N ARG A 39 -12.22 -6.64 2.65
CA ARG A 39 -13.68 -6.49 2.42
C ARG A 39 -14.41 -5.84 3.59
N GLU A 40 -13.89 -6.00 4.80
CA GLU A 40 -14.44 -5.47 6.04
C GLU A 40 -13.38 -4.63 6.76
N PRO A 41 -13.13 -3.40 6.27
CA PRO A 41 -12.12 -2.53 6.85
C PRO A 41 -12.57 -1.96 8.20
N ASP A 42 -11.62 -1.75 9.10
CA ASP A 42 -11.84 -1.12 10.39
C ASP A 42 -11.93 0.40 10.25
N GLU A 43 -11.23 0.96 9.25
CA GLU A 43 -11.24 2.39 8.90
C GLU A 43 -11.09 2.58 7.39
N VAL A 44 -11.76 3.61 6.86
CA VAL A 44 -11.51 4.12 5.51
C VAL A 44 -11.42 5.64 5.59
N ILE A 45 -10.36 6.20 5.02
CA ILE A 45 -10.23 7.65 4.81
C ILE A 45 -10.06 7.89 3.31
N LEU A 46 -10.87 8.80 2.78
CA LEU A 46 -10.77 9.26 1.40
C LEU A 46 -10.11 10.63 1.38
N PHE A 47 -9.01 10.74 0.64
CA PHE A 47 -8.27 11.99 0.47
C PHE A 47 -8.48 12.52 -0.95
N SER A 48 -8.67 13.84 -1.08
CA SER A 48 -8.39 14.53 -2.33
C SER A 48 -6.96 15.05 -2.31
N VAL A 49 -6.20 14.75 -3.36
CA VAL A 49 -4.80 15.14 -3.45
C VAL A 49 -4.49 15.84 -4.75
N GLN A 50 -3.49 16.71 -4.70
CA GLN A 50 -2.96 17.43 -5.83
C GLN A 50 -1.48 17.08 -6.03
N PHE A 51 -1.08 17.10 -7.29
CA PHE A 51 0.29 16.93 -7.77
C PHE A 51 0.83 18.27 -8.26
N ASP A 52 2.14 18.44 -8.29
CA ASP A 52 2.81 19.54 -8.97
C ASP A 52 2.91 19.30 -10.49
N GLU A 53 3.33 20.30 -11.27
CA GLU A 53 3.44 20.18 -12.72
C GLU A 53 4.39 19.05 -13.19
N SER A 54 5.29 18.60 -12.32
CA SER A 54 6.19 17.47 -12.60
C SER A 54 5.50 16.10 -12.43
N GLY A 55 4.34 16.03 -11.76
CA GLY A 55 3.71 14.79 -11.35
C GLY A 55 4.50 14.04 -10.26
N GLU A 56 5.53 14.67 -9.70
CA GLU A 56 6.50 14.03 -8.82
C GLU A 56 6.68 14.68 -7.46
N GLY A 57 5.88 15.67 -7.08
CA GLY A 57 5.96 16.24 -5.75
C GLY A 57 4.81 17.17 -5.38
N PRO A 58 4.82 17.68 -4.13
CA PRO A 58 4.01 18.82 -3.76
C PRO A 58 4.46 20.05 -4.56
N LYS A 59 3.53 20.93 -4.90
CA LYS A 59 3.88 22.19 -5.57
C LYS A 59 4.83 22.98 -4.67
N ALA A 60 5.93 23.50 -5.21
CA ALA A 60 6.87 24.30 -4.42
C ALA A 60 6.14 25.46 -3.72
N GLY A 61 6.35 25.61 -2.41
CA GLY A 61 5.66 26.59 -1.58
C GLY A 61 4.25 26.17 -1.11
N ASP A 62 3.84 24.94 -1.35
CA ASP A 62 2.61 24.40 -0.78
C ASP A 62 2.82 23.97 0.68
N ASN A 63 2.15 24.68 1.60
CA ASN A 63 2.23 24.46 3.03
C ASN A 63 1.14 23.49 3.55
N ARG A 64 0.39 22.84 2.65
CA ARG A 64 -0.63 21.85 3.02
C ARG A 64 -0.01 20.58 3.61
N GLU A 65 -0.84 19.81 4.30
CA GLU A 65 -0.51 18.44 4.67
C GLU A 65 -0.07 17.67 3.42
N GLN A 66 1.03 16.92 3.54
CA GLN A 66 1.49 16.05 2.47
C GLN A 66 1.22 14.61 2.86
N LEU A 67 0.68 13.85 1.91
CA LEU A 67 0.62 12.40 1.99
C LEU A 67 1.50 11.83 0.89
N TYR A 68 2.61 11.22 1.30
CA TYR A 68 3.71 10.83 0.43
C TYR A 68 4.33 12.05 -0.26
N LYS A 69 4.08 12.21 -1.55
CA LYS A 69 4.59 13.32 -2.37
C LYS A 69 3.46 14.18 -2.95
N TYR A 70 2.25 14.08 -2.38
CA TYR A 70 1.07 14.76 -2.90
C TYR A 70 0.50 15.68 -1.83
N SER A 71 0.13 16.90 -2.23
CA SER A 71 -0.53 17.85 -1.35
C SER A 71 -1.97 17.41 -1.10
N VAL A 72 -2.36 17.30 0.17
CA VAL A 72 -3.72 16.96 0.57
C VAL A 72 -4.58 18.21 0.51
N LEU A 73 -5.58 18.22 -0.38
CA LEU A 73 -6.58 19.29 -0.47
C LEU A 73 -7.61 19.19 0.66
N GLY A 74 -7.85 17.96 1.12
CA GLY A 74 -8.66 17.63 2.29
C GLY A 74 -8.93 16.13 2.34
N ARG A 75 -9.59 15.70 3.40
CA ARG A 75 -9.91 14.29 3.63
C ARG A 75 -11.22 14.13 4.39
N VAL A 76 -11.85 12.99 4.21
CA VAL A 76 -13.04 12.58 4.96
C VAL A 76 -12.85 11.17 5.51
N ALA A 77 -13.05 11.03 6.82
CA ALA A 77 -13.13 9.73 7.47
C ALA A 77 -14.54 9.16 7.28
N ILE A 78 -14.62 7.91 6.82
CA ILE A 78 -15.89 7.26 6.53
C ILE A 78 -16.34 6.50 7.78
N THR A 79 -17.31 7.07 8.49
CA THR A 79 -17.78 6.54 9.78
C THR A 79 -18.76 5.39 9.62
N ASP A 80 -19.55 5.37 8.56
CA ASP A 80 -20.53 4.32 8.29
C ASP A 80 -19.87 3.04 7.72
N PRO A 81 -19.97 1.88 8.40
CA PRO A 81 -19.36 0.63 7.95
C PRO A 81 -19.86 0.16 6.58
N GLU A 82 -21.13 0.40 6.23
CA GLU A 82 -21.66 0.04 4.91
C GLU A 82 -20.98 0.85 3.82
N ARG A 83 -20.88 2.17 4.01
CA ARG A 83 -20.17 3.05 3.09
C ARG A 83 -18.69 2.71 2.95
N ARG A 84 -18.02 2.27 4.03
CA ARG A 84 -16.63 1.77 3.94
C ARG A 84 -16.51 0.58 3.00
N ARG A 85 -17.40 -0.42 3.15
CA ARG A 85 -17.42 -1.61 2.29
C ARG A 85 -17.71 -1.27 0.83
N GLU A 86 -18.59 -0.31 0.60
CA GLU A 86 -18.94 0.15 -0.74
C GLU A 86 -17.74 0.78 -1.46
N ILE A 87 -17.03 1.70 -0.80
CA ILE A 87 -15.81 2.34 -1.34
C ILE A 87 -14.77 1.28 -1.69
N VAL A 88 -14.45 0.40 -0.73
CA VAL A 88 -13.46 -0.68 -0.96
C VAL A 88 -13.89 -1.57 -2.12
N SER A 89 -15.17 -1.96 -2.16
CA SER A 89 -15.68 -2.82 -3.23
C SER A 89 -15.62 -2.13 -4.59
N ALA A 90 -15.88 -0.83 -4.67
CA ALA A 90 -15.82 -0.06 -5.90
C ALA A 90 -14.38 0.04 -6.44
N VAL A 91 -13.42 0.40 -5.58
CA VAL A 91 -12.00 0.47 -5.96
C VAL A 91 -11.48 -0.91 -6.37
N GLN A 92 -11.81 -1.96 -5.62
CA GLN A 92 -11.39 -3.32 -5.95
C GLN A 92 -12.04 -3.81 -7.26
N ARG A 93 -13.27 -3.38 -7.59
CA ARG A 93 -13.88 -3.66 -8.90
C ARG A 93 -13.10 -2.98 -10.01
N ASP A 94 -12.73 -1.70 -9.86
CA ASP A 94 -11.92 -1.01 -10.86
C ASP A 94 -10.54 -1.66 -11.06
N ILE A 95 -9.88 -2.09 -9.98
CA ILE A 95 -8.59 -2.80 -10.07
C ILE A 95 -8.77 -4.12 -10.83
N ARG A 96 -9.84 -4.88 -10.57
CA ARG A 96 -10.10 -6.17 -11.25
C ARG A 96 -10.51 -6.00 -12.71
N ALA A 97 -11.38 -5.03 -13.00
CA ALA A 97 -11.84 -4.76 -14.35
C ALA A 97 -10.69 -4.22 -15.23
N GLY A 98 -9.85 -3.37 -14.63
CA GLY A 98 -8.77 -2.68 -15.29
C GLY A 98 -9.22 -1.77 -16.42
N ALA A 99 -8.30 -1.44 -17.31
CA ALA A 99 -8.53 -0.66 -18.51
C ALA A 99 -7.66 -1.19 -19.66
N PRO A 100 -8.01 -0.91 -20.94
CA PRO A 100 -7.27 -1.43 -22.09
C PRO A 100 -5.81 -0.98 -22.15
N ALA A 101 -5.49 0.19 -21.60
CA ALA A 101 -4.15 0.76 -21.61
C ALA A 101 -3.87 1.57 -20.32
N GLN A 102 -2.58 1.68 -19.98
CA GLN A 102 -2.08 2.60 -18.97
C GLN A 102 -1.23 3.67 -19.64
N ALA A 103 -1.48 4.94 -19.33
CA ALA A 103 -0.58 6.00 -19.75
C ALA A 103 0.63 6.07 -18.80
N ARG A 104 1.75 6.62 -19.30
CA ARG A 104 2.97 6.81 -18.51
C ARG A 104 2.85 7.93 -17.47
N CYS A 105 1.87 8.82 -17.64
CA CYS A 105 1.59 9.89 -16.68
C CYS A 105 1.15 9.34 -15.33
N PHE A 106 1.28 10.16 -14.28
CA PHE A 106 0.72 9.84 -12.97
C PHE A 106 0.32 11.11 -12.23
N TYR A 107 -0.94 11.49 -12.42
CA TYR A 107 -1.55 12.70 -11.87
C TYR A 107 -2.66 12.31 -10.90
N PRO A 108 -2.32 11.84 -9.69
CA PRO A 108 -3.31 11.27 -8.79
C PRO A 108 -4.21 12.36 -8.22
N ARG A 109 -5.49 12.02 -8.08
CA ARG A 109 -6.52 12.91 -7.54
C ARG A 109 -7.16 12.37 -6.27
N HIS A 110 -6.99 11.07 -6.03
CA HIS A 110 -7.58 10.34 -4.92
C HIS A 110 -6.53 9.48 -4.24
N ILE A 111 -6.56 9.46 -2.91
CA ILE A 111 -5.94 8.39 -2.12
C ILE A 111 -7.03 7.75 -1.28
N VAL A 112 -7.16 6.43 -1.37
CA VAL A 112 -8.05 5.64 -0.53
C VAL A 112 -7.20 4.90 0.49
N ARG A 113 -7.22 5.38 1.74
CA ARG A 113 -6.60 4.70 2.87
C ARG A 113 -7.59 3.72 3.46
N VAL A 114 -7.14 2.48 3.63
CA VAL A 114 -7.90 1.40 4.26
C VAL A 114 -7.07 0.83 5.40
N VAL A 115 -7.66 0.72 6.58
CA VAL A 115 -7.00 0.11 7.75
C VAL A 115 -7.73 -1.16 8.13
N LYS A 116 -6.98 -2.23 8.37
CA LYS A 116 -7.48 -3.49 8.92
C LYS A 116 -6.44 -4.14 9.82
N ASP A 117 -6.81 -4.46 11.06
CA ASP A 117 -5.96 -5.15 12.03
C ASP A 117 -4.59 -4.47 12.19
N GLY A 118 -4.58 -3.12 12.20
CA GLY A 118 -3.38 -2.29 12.29
C GLY A 118 -2.57 -2.15 11.00
N THR A 119 -2.92 -2.87 9.93
CA THR A 119 -2.30 -2.71 8.61
C THR A 119 -2.97 -1.58 7.83
N THR A 120 -2.19 -0.64 7.33
CA THR A 120 -2.66 0.48 6.49
C THR A 120 -2.30 0.21 5.03
N ILE A 121 -3.29 0.28 4.13
CA ILE A 121 -3.12 0.20 2.68
C ILE A 121 -3.64 1.49 2.06
N ASP A 122 -2.77 2.25 1.42
CA ASP A 122 -3.12 3.45 0.69
C ASP A 122 -3.05 3.19 -0.82
N THR A 123 -4.21 3.26 -1.47
CA THR A 123 -4.31 3.18 -2.94
C THR A 123 -4.33 4.60 -3.50
N VAL A 124 -3.25 5.01 -4.16
CA VAL A 124 -3.11 6.29 -4.84
C VAL A 124 -3.58 6.13 -6.27
N ILE A 125 -4.66 6.79 -6.66
CA ILE A 125 -5.35 6.52 -7.93
C ILE A 125 -5.22 7.70 -8.89
N CYS A 126 -4.84 7.39 -10.13
CA CYS A 126 -4.89 8.29 -11.27
C CYS A 126 -5.80 7.72 -12.37
N TYR A 127 -7.07 8.12 -12.37
CA TYR A 127 -8.05 7.66 -13.36
C TYR A 127 -7.74 8.15 -14.78
N GLU A 128 -7.08 9.29 -14.94
CA GLU A 128 -6.72 9.82 -16.27
C GLU A 128 -5.69 8.94 -16.97
N CYS A 129 -4.76 8.37 -16.20
CA CYS A 129 -3.71 7.51 -16.71
C CYS A 129 -4.07 6.01 -16.59
N HIS A 130 -5.26 5.69 -16.06
CA HIS A 130 -5.68 4.32 -15.70
C HIS A 130 -4.62 3.58 -14.87
N ASN A 131 -3.99 4.29 -13.94
CA ASN A 131 -2.88 3.79 -13.13
C ASN A 131 -3.15 3.98 -11.64
N PHE A 132 -2.56 3.13 -10.81
CA PHE A 132 -2.57 3.27 -9.36
C PHE A 132 -1.24 2.82 -8.75
N LYS A 133 -0.95 3.38 -7.57
CA LYS A 133 0.19 3.02 -6.73
C LYS A 133 -0.33 2.56 -5.38
N VAL A 134 0.38 1.64 -4.74
CA VAL A 134 0.00 1.12 -3.42
C VAL A 134 1.11 1.42 -2.43
N HIS A 135 0.73 1.89 -1.25
CA HIS A 135 1.61 1.97 -0.10
C HIS A 135 1.06 1.08 1.01
N VAL A 136 1.91 0.25 1.62
CA VAL A 136 1.55 -0.60 2.75
C VAL A 136 2.35 -0.15 3.96
N ASN A 137 1.65 0.21 5.05
CA ASN A 137 2.24 0.78 6.27
C ASN A 137 3.20 1.94 5.96
N GLY A 138 2.83 2.78 4.98
CA GLY A 138 3.62 3.92 4.52
C GLY A 138 4.70 3.59 3.46
N GLY A 139 5.13 2.33 3.35
CA GLY A 139 6.14 1.90 2.38
C GLY A 139 5.55 1.70 0.98
N PHE A 140 6.23 2.22 -0.06
CA PHE A 140 5.82 2.04 -1.44
C PHE A 140 5.94 0.56 -1.87
N HIS A 141 4.85 -0.02 -2.35
CA HIS A 141 4.84 -1.35 -2.94
C HIS A 141 5.48 -1.31 -4.34
N ARG A 142 6.56 -2.06 -4.53
CA ARG A 142 7.38 -2.04 -5.75
C ARG A 142 6.92 -3.02 -6.84
N GLY A 143 5.89 -3.82 -6.58
CA GLY A 143 5.34 -4.76 -7.55
C GLY A 143 4.63 -4.05 -8.72
N LEU A 144 4.41 -4.80 -9.79
CA LEU A 144 3.70 -4.29 -10.98
C LEU A 144 2.22 -4.11 -10.66
N THR A 145 1.67 -2.93 -10.99
CA THR A 145 0.23 -2.66 -10.94
C THR A 145 -0.40 -2.83 -12.32
N ARG A 146 -1.55 -3.48 -12.35
CA ARG A 146 -2.39 -3.56 -13.56
C ARG A 146 -3.11 -2.24 -13.79
N ALA A 147 -3.74 -2.10 -14.96
CA ALA A 147 -4.52 -0.90 -15.22
C ALA A 147 -5.70 -0.85 -14.25
N ILE A 148 -6.19 0.35 -13.92
CA ILE A 148 -7.38 0.51 -13.08
C ILE A 148 -8.51 1.10 -13.93
N GLY A 149 -9.71 0.55 -13.76
CA GLY A 149 -10.95 1.13 -14.29
C GLY A 149 -11.27 2.48 -13.64
N SER A 150 -12.40 3.07 -14.01
CA SER A 150 -12.78 4.41 -13.53
C SER A 150 -14.21 4.51 -12.97
N GLU A 151 -14.88 3.39 -12.77
CA GLU A 151 -16.29 3.36 -12.34
C GLU A 151 -16.46 3.84 -10.90
N SER A 152 -15.43 3.73 -10.06
CA SER A 152 -15.47 4.27 -8.69
C SER A 152 -15.30 5.79 -8.63
N ARG A 153 -14.82 6.45 -9.70
CA ARG A 153 -14.53 7.89 -9.69
C ARG A 153 -15.74 8.77 -9.30
N PRO A 154 -16.95 8.59 -9.87
CA PRO A 154 -18.11 9.40 -9.49
C PRO A 154 -18.47 9.25 -8.01
N LEU A 155 -18.42 8.02 -7.49
CA LEU A 155 -18.67 7.72 -6.08
C LEU A 155 -17.69 8.46 -5.16
N LEU A 156 -16.39 8.38 -5.45
CA LEU A 156 -15.36 9.04 -4.64
C LEU A 156 -15.49 10.57 -4.70
N ASN A 157 -15.75 11.12 -5.89
CA ASN A 157 -15.97 12.56 -6.06
C ASN A 157 -17.19 13.05 -5.28
N GLN A 158 -18.30 12.30 -5.33
CA GLN A 158 -19.51 12.64 -4.61
C GLN A 158 -19.26 12.68 -3.09
N ILE A 159 -18.61 11.65 -2.54
CA ILE A 159 -18.31 11.59 -1.11
C ILE A 159 -17.44 12.76 -0.65
N LEU A 160 -16.42 13.13 -1.44
CA LEU A 160 -15.57 14.28 -1.15
C LEU A 160 -16.37 15.59 -1.21
N ALA A 161 -17.19 15.77 -2.25
CA ALA A 161 -18.03 16.95 -2.42
C ALA A 161 -19.07 17.12 -1.30
N ASP A 162 -19.76 16.04 -0.93
CA ASP A 162 -20.74 16.03 0.16
C ASP A 162 -20.11 16.39 1.52
N ALA A 163 -18.83 16.05 1.70
CA ALA A 163 -18.02 16.42 2.87
C ALA A 163 -17.40 17.83 2.79
N GLY A 164 -17.65 18.58 1.72
CA GLY A 164 -17.05 19.90 1.51
C GLY A 164 -15.54 19.86 1.21
N VAL A 165 -14.99 18.71 0.83
CA VAL A 165 -13.59 18.56 0.46
C VAL A 165 -13.39 19.02 -0.98
N PRO A 166 -12.47 19.98 -1.25
CA PRO A 166 -12.17 20.40 -2.62
C PRO A 166 -11.69 19.22 -3.47
N LEU A 167 -12.22 19.13 -4.69
CA LEU A 167 -11.71 18.18 -5.69
C LEU A 167 -10.50 18.78 -6.39
N ALA A 168 -9.52 17.93 -6.69
CA ALA A 168 -8.40 18.31 -7.54
C ALA A 168 -8.92 18.75 -8.94
N PRO A 169 -8.39 19.85 -9.51
CA PRO A 169 -8.87 20.47 -10.75
C PRO A 169 -8.54 19.67 -12.01
#